data_AF-A0A957F0Z9-F1
#
_entry.id   AF-A0A957F0Z9-F1
#
_cell.length_a   1.000
_cell.length_b   1.000
_cell.length_c   1.000
_cell.angle_alpha   90.00
_cell.angle_beta   90.00
_cell.angle_gamma   90.00
#
_symmetry.space_group_name_H-M   'P 1'
#
loop_
_entity.id
_entity.type
_entity.pdbx_description
1 polymer ?
#
loop_
_entity_poly.entity_id
_entity_poly.type
_entity_poly.pdbx_seq_one_letter_code
_entity_poly.pdbx_strand_id
1 'polypeptide(L)'
;FHVFETADLPLIWQAEPPMEFCEVASMSMELLAAPYLTKDQGGFYTAEEAARARIEHLEGIITFWPYMAVVDAFQHWVYTHPDEALDSANCDATWDALWQRFMTGVDWSGYEAMRETGWHRKLHIFGVPFYYVEYGMAQVGAVQVWRNSLVDQATAVKNYRHALSLGSTVPLPELFAAAGAEFRFDEPMLRELVELVEGTIARLEGETAV
;
A
#
# COMPACT_ATOMS: atom_id res chain seq x y z
N PHE A 1 11.38 -0.57 12.34
CA PHE A 1 11.73 -2.00 12.27
C PHE A 1 12.98 -2.21 11.41
N HIS A 2 13.05 -1.74 10.15
CA HIS A 2 14.22 -1.95 9.27
C HIS A 2 15.55 -1.52 9.90
N VAL A 3 15.60 -0.29 10.43
CA VAL A 3 16.81 0.25 11.10
C VAL A 3 17.34 -0.67 12.21
N PHE A 4 16.45 -1.39 12.92
CA PHE A 4 16.87 -2.33 13.96
C PHE A 4 17.38 -3.64 13.36
N GLU A 5 16.71 -4.15 12.33
CA GLU A 5 17.08 -5.43 11.69
C GLU A 5 18.35 -5.31 10.83
N THR A 6 18.67 -4.13 10.32
CA THR A 6 19.88 -3.87 9.51
C THR A 6 21.07 -3.39 10.34
N ALA A 7 20.94 -3.26 11.66
CA ALA A 7 21.97 -2.68 12.53
C ALA A 7 23.29 -3.47 12.54
N ASP A 8 23.23 -4.77 12.30
CA ASP A 8 24.41 -5.66 12.27
C ASP A 8 25.05 -5.76 10.88
N LEU A 9 24.52 -5.06 9.86
CA LEU A 9 25.10 -5.05 8.52
C LEU A 9 26.43 -4.27 8.51
N PRO A 10 27.50 -4.84 7.92
CA PRO A 10 28.85 -4.27 8.03
C PRO A 10 29.05 -3.00 7.18
N LEU A 11 28.24 -2.78 6.15
CA LEU A 11 28.38 -1.64 5.23
C LEU A 11 27.16 -0.73 5.31
N ILE A 12 27.38 0.58 5.37
CA ILE A 12 26.31 1.59 5.44
C ILE A 12 25.32 1.47 4.27
N TRP A 13 25.81 1.18 3.06
CA TRP A 13 24.98 1.02 1.86
C TRP A 13 24.09 -0.22 1.89
N GLN A 14 24.39 -1.21 2.75
CA GLN A 14 23.53 -2.37 2.94
C GLN A 14 22.37 -2.04 3.88
N ALA A 15 22.48 -1.00 4.72
CA ALA A 15 21.43 -0.62 5.66
C ALA A 15 20.32 0.26 5.04
N GLU A 16 20.47 0.65 3.77
CA GLU A 16 19.49 1.44 3.01
C GLU A 16 18.74 0.53 2.02
N PRO A 17 17.64 -0.14 2.42
CA PRO A 17 16.85 -0.99 1.52
C PRO A 17 16.19 -0.19 0.38
N PRO A 18 15.79 -0.86 -0.73
CA PRO A 18 15.00 -0.23 -1.79
C PRO A 18 13.72 0.41 -1.23
N MET A 19 13.30 1.55 -1.78
CA MET A 19 12.18 2.32 -1.24
C MET A 19 10.87 1.53 -1.33
N GLU A 20 10.67 0.78 -2.40
CA GLU A 20 9.52 -0.11 -2.56
C GLU A 20 9.48 -1.22 -1.51
N PHE A 21 10.64 -1.73 -1.07
CA PHE A 21 10.64 -2.69 0.04
C PHE A 21 10.48 -2.01 1.40
N CYS A 22 10.93 -0.76 1.57
CA CYS A 22 10.59 0.03 2.76
C CYS A 22 9.08 0.14 2.96
N GLU A 23 8.33 0.31 1.87
CA GLU A 23 6.86 0.39 1.93
C GLU A 23 6.20 -0.98 2.12
N VAL A 24 6.73 -2.07 1.54
CA VAL A 24 6.27 -3.44 1.89
C VAL A 24 6.39 -3.60 3.41
N ALA A 25 7.50 -3.12 3.96
CA ALA A 25 7.79 -3.29 5.36
C ALA A 25 6.88 -2.46 6.28
N SER A 26 6.55 -1.21 5.91
CA SER A 26 5.63 -0.34 6.66
C SER A 26 4.19 -0.89 6.60
N MET A 27 3.66 -1.12 5.41
CA MET A 27 2.28 -1.57 5.20
C MET A 27 2.03 -2.97 5.77
N SER A 28 3.01 -3.87 5.67
CA SER A 28 2.89 -5.19 6.30
C SER A 28 2.78 -5.07 7.81
N MET A 29 3.52 -4.15 8.44
CA MET A 29 3.47 -3.97 9.89
C MET A 29 2.06 -3.53 10.35
N GLU A 30 1.39 -2.67 9.59
CA GLU A 30 0.02 -2.24 9.90
C GLU A 30 -0.95 -3.42 9.92
N LEU A 31 -0.82 -4.35 8.95
CA LEU A 31 -1.65 -5.56 8.87
C LEU A 31 -1.25 -6.63 9.91
N LEU A 32 0.05 -6.84 10.13
CA LEU A 32 0.58 -7.79 11.11
C LEU A 32 0.22 -7.40 12.54
N ALA A 33 0.13 -6.10 12.83
CA ALA A 33 -0.24 -5.57 14.14
C ALA A 33 -1.75 -5.60 14.40
N ALA A 34 -2.58 -5.73 13.35
CA ALA A 34 -4.04 -5.63 13.44
C ALA A 34 -4.71 -6.56 14.50
N PRO A 35 -4.25 -7.81 14.74
CA PRO A 35 -4.81 -8.65 15.80
C PRO A 35 -4.58 -8.13 17.23
N TYR A 36 -3.60 -7.24 17.44
CA TYR A 36 -3.17 -6.77 18.75
C TYR A 36 -3.78 -5.41 19.14
N LEU A 37 -4.77 -4.95 18.38
CA LEU A 37 -5.41 -3.66 18.56
C LEU A 37 -6.32 -3.58 19.80
N THR A 38 -6.79 -4.72 20.31
CA THR A 38 -7.71 -4.78 21.44
C THR A 38 -7.00 -4.67 22.79
N LYS A 39 -7.70 -4.16 23.80
CA LYS A 39 -7.15 -3.98 25.16
C LYS A 39 -6.62 -5.27 25.79
N ASP A 40 -7.26 -6.41 25.54
CA ASP A 40 -6.81 -7.71 26.04
C ASP A 40 -5.50 -8.20 25.39
N GLN A 41 -5.16 -7.67 24.21
CA GLN A 41 -3.90 -7.93 23.52
C GLN A 41 -2.85 -6.82 23.72
N GLY A 42 -3.12 -5.84 24.60
CA GLY A 42 -2.23 -4.72 24.89
C GLY A 42 -2.46 -3.45 24.06
N GLY A 43 -3.49 -3.44 23.22
CA GLY A 43 -3.91 -2.27 22.44
C GLY A 43 -4.88 -1.36 23.20
N PHE A 44 -5.64 -0.55 22.44
CA PHE A 44 -6.48 0.52 22.98
C PHE A 44 -7.98 0.33 22.72
N TYR A 45 -8.34 -0.51 21.75
CA TYR A 45 -9.71 -0.65 21.28
C TYR A 45 -10.51 -1.72 22.03
N THR A 46 -11.84 -1.59 22.05
CA THR A 46 -12.73 -2.73 22.23
C THR A 46 -12.66 -3.66 21.02
N ALA A 47 -13.25 -4.86 21.13
CA ALA A 47 -13.33 -5.77 19.98
C ALA A 47 -14.09 -5.15 18.79
N GLU A 48 -15.19 -4.44 19.06
CA GLU A 48 -16.00 -3.77 18.05
C GLU A 48 -15.24 -2.61 17.39
N GLU A 49 -14.57 -1.77 18.18
CA GLU A 49 -13.74 -0.66 17.66
C GLU A 49 -12.58 -1.19 16.81
N ALA A 50 -11.94 -2.29 17.24
CA ALA A 50 -10.87 -2.93 16.48
C ALA A 50 -11.39 -3.54 15.18
N ALA A 51 -12.56 -4.18 15.19
CA ALA A 51 -13.18 -4.71 13.97
C ALA A 51 -13.48 -3.58 12.97
N ARG A 52 -14.10 -2.48 13.42
CA ARG A 52 -14.35 -1.30 12.58
C ARG A 52 -13.07 -0.72 11.99
N ALA A 53 -12.03 -0.50 12.82
CA ALA A 53 -10.76 0.04 12.35
C ALA A 53 -10.07 -0.86 11.32
N ARG A 54 -10.18 -2.19 11.51
CA ARG A 54 -9.64 -3.17 10.55
C ARG A 54 -10.42 -3.16 9.24
N ILE A 55 -11.76 -3.07 9.28
CA ILE A 55 -12.59 -2.96 8.09
C ILE A 55 -12.21 -1.70 7.31
N GLU A 56 -12.18 -0.53 7.96
CA GLU A 56 -11.83 0.75 7.33
C GLU A 56 -10.44 0.71 6.69
N HIS A 57 -9.46 0.10 7.37
CA HIS A 57 -8.11 -0.07 6.80
C HIS A 57 -8.13 -0.97 5.56
N LEU A 58 -8.83 -2.11 5.61
CA LEU A 58 -8.94 -3.06 4.50
C LEU A 58 -9.69 -2.47 3.29
N GLU A 59 -10.75 -1.69 3.51
CA GLU A 59 -11.43 -0.92 2.45
C GLU A 59 -10.50 0.14 1.84
N GLY A 60 -9.70 0.78 2.70
CA GLY A 60 -8.65 1.70 2.28
C GLY A 60 -7.65 1.05 1.31
N ILE A 61 -7.22 -0.19 1.57
CA ILE A 61 -6.33 -0.95 0.69
C ILE A 61 -6.97 -1.16 -0.70
N ILE A 62 -8.25 -1.57 -0.74
CA ILE A 62 -8.96 -1.83 -2.01
C ILE A 62 -9.06 -0.54 -2.83
N THR A 63 -9.46 0.56 -2.19
CA THR A 63 -9.63 1.86 -2.85
C THR A 63 -8.30 2.54 -3.19
N PHE A 64 -7.21 2.13 -2.55
CA PHE A 64 -5.88 2.68 -2.80
C PHE A 64 -5.30 2.28 -4.15
N TRP A 65 -5.43 1.03 -4.60
CA TRP A 65 -4.87 0.59 -5.89
C TRP A 65 -5.34 1.40 -7.11
N PRO A 66 -6.65 1.66 -7.33
CA PRO A 66 -7.09 2.52 -8.42
C PRO A 66 -6.61 3.96 -8.25
N TYR A 67 -6.59 4.47 -7.01
CA TYR A 67 -6.09 5.81 -6.74
C TYR A 67 -4.59 5.95 -7.03
N MET A 68 -3.79 4.93 -6.72
CA MET A 68 -2.39 4.85 -7.06
C MET A 68 -2.20 4.92 -8.59
N ALA A 69 -3.01 4.19 -9.35
CA ALA A 69 -2.98 4.23 -10.80
C ALA A 69 -3.29 5.62 -11.38
N VAL A 70 -4.16 6.42 -10.73
CA VAL A 70 -4.37 7.84 -11.12
C VAL A 70 -3.07 8.64 -11.01
N VAL A 71 -2.41 8.55 -9.85
CA VAL A 71 -1.20 9.35 -9.56
C VAL A 71 -0.04 8.94 -10.46
N ASP A 72 0.17 7.63 -10.64
CA ASP A 72 1.25 7.11 -11.46
C ASP A 72 1.04 7.45 -12.95
N ALA A 73 -0.15 7.19 -13.49
CA ALA A 73 -0.46 7.52 -14.88
C ALA A 73 -0.38 9.02 -15.15
N PHE A 74 -0.76 9.86 -14.20
CA PHE A 74 -0.63 11.31 -14.30
C PHE A 74 0.83 11.72 -14.41
N GLN A 75 1.71 11.18 -13.55
CA GLN A 75 3.14 11.48 -13.64
C GLN A 75 3.73 10.97 -14.96
N HIS A 76 3.38 9.76 -15.40
CA HIS A 76 3.78 9.27 -16.71
C HIS A 76 3.39 10.23 -17.83
N TRP A 77 2.16 10.77 -17.82
CA TRP A 77 1.73 11.76 -18.80
C TRP A 77 2.57 13.05 -18.73
N VAL A 78 2.75 13.62 -17.54
CA VAL A 78 3.54 14.86 -17.33
C VAL A 78 4.96 14.72 -17.91
N TYR A 79 5.64 13.61 -17.62
CA TYR A 79 7.02 13.40 -18.06
C TYR A 79 7.15 12.95 -19.53
N THR A 80 6.08 12.49 -20.16
CA THR A 80 6.06 12.12 -21.59
C THR A 80 5.50 13.22 -22.49
N HIS A 81 4.81 14.22 -21.92
CA HIS A 81 4.23 15.38 -22.63
C HIS A 81 4.66 16.70 -21.95
N PRO A 82 5.97 16.96 -21.80
CA PRO A 82 6.46 18.09 -21.00
C PRO A 82 5.99 19.45 -21.52
N ASP A 83 5.88 19.65 -22.84
CA ASP A 83 5.43 20.91 -23.44
C ASP A 83 3.95 21.20 -23.13
N GLU A 84 3.11 20.16 -23.11
CA GLU A 84 1.68 20.28 -22.76
C GLU A 84 1.49 20.49 -21.26
N ALA A 85 2.31 19.83 -20.43
CA ALA A 85 2.27 19.92 -18.98
C ALA A 85 2.74 21.27 -18.41
N LEU A 86 3.33 22.14 -19.23
CA LEU A 86 3.63 23.53 -18.83
C LEU A 86 2.37 24.36 -18.60
N ASP A 87 1.24 23.96 -19.19
CA ASP A 87 -0.07 24.57 -18.92
C ASP A 87 -0.80 23.78 -17.83
N SER A 88 -1.07 24.43 -16.69
CA SER A 88 -1.76 23.80 -15.57
C SER A 88 -3.17 23.32 -15.94
N ALA A 89 -3.84 23.97 -16.90
CA ALA A 89 -5.17 23.54 -17.35
C ALA A 89 -5.13 22.16 -18.03
N ASN A 90 -4.04 21.83 -18.74
CA ASN A 90 -3.86 20.50 -19.32
C ASN A 90 -3.58 19.44 -18.24
N CYS A 91 -2.84 19.82 -17.19
CA CYS A 91 -2.63 18.97 -16.02
C CYS A 91 -3.96 18.67 -15.30
N ASP A 92 -4.77 19.69 -15.03
CA ASP A 92 -6.09 19.54 -14.41
C ASP A 92 -7.00 18.64 -15.25
N ALA A 93 -7.09 18.87 -16.56
CA ALA A 93 -7.90 18.06 -17.47
C ALA A 93 -7.43 16.60 -17.54
N THR A 94 -6.11 16.37 -17.56
CA THR A 94 -5.55 15.01 -17.58
C THR A 94 -5.81 14.28 -16.27
N TRP A 95 -5.55 14.95 -15.14
CA TRP A 95 -5.83 14.38 -13.82
C TRP A 95 -7.32 14.04 -13.68
N ASP A 96 -8.20 14.94 -14.12
CA ASP A 96 -9.65 14.73 -14.07
C ASP A 96 -10.09 13.52 -14.90
N ALA A 97 -9.57 13.38 -16.12
CA ALA A 97 -9.83 12.22 -16.97
C ALA A 97 -9.35 10.90 -16.34
N LEU A 98 -8.16 10.90 -15.73
CA LEU A 98 -7.63 9.74 -15.02
C LEU A 98 -8.46 9.40 -13.78
N TRP A 99 -8.88 10.41 -13.02
CA TRP A 99 -9.77 10.24 -11.87
C TRP A 99 -11.08 9.59 -12.30
N GLN A 100 -11.73 10.09 -13.34
CA GLN A 100 -12.98 9.52 -13.84
C GLN A 100 -12.82 8.06 -14.32
N ARG A 101 -11.65 7.72 -14.89
CA ARG A 101 -11.35 6.37 -15.36
C ARG A 101 -11.19 5.37 -14.21
N PHE A 102 -10.45 5.72 -13.17
CA PHE A 102 -10.05 4.77 -12.12
C PHE A 102 -10.89 4.88 -10.84
N MET A 103 -11.35 6.08 -10.47
CA MET A 103 -12.11 6.35 -9.24
C MET A 103 -13.62 6.40 -9.51
N THR A 104 -14.17 5.28 -9.98
CA THR A 104 -15.59 5.17 -10.32
C THR A 104 -16.48 5.08 -9.09
N GLY A 105 -17.73 5.54 -9.19
CA GLY A 105 -18.75 5.35 -8.14
C GLY A 105 -18.82 6.45 -7.08
N VAL A 106 -17.96 7.47 -7.14
CA VAL A 106 -18.02 8.65 -6.27
C VAL A 106 -18.72 9.80 -6.98
N ASP A 107 -19.78 10.34 -6.38
CA ASP A 107 -20.46 11.54 -6.88
C ASP A 107 -19.67 12.81 -6.50
N TRP A 108 -19.28 13.57 -7.52
CA TRP A 108 -18.55 14.82 -7.39
C TRP A 108 -19.38 16.04 -7.80
N SER A 109 -20.71 15.88 -7.95
CA SER A 109 -21.61 16.96 -8.35
C SER A 109 -21.44 18.19 -7.45
N GLY A 110 -21.03 19.31 -8.03
CA GLY A 110 -20.77 20.57 -7.31
C GLY A 110 -19.38 20.68 -6.67
N TYR A 111 -18.50 19.69 -6.87
CA TYR A 111 -17.14 19.63 -6.36
C TYR A 111 -16.09 19.33 -7.46
N GLU A 112 -16.46 19.48 -8.73
CA GLU A 112 -15.61 19.15 -9.88
C GLU A 112 -14.27 19.89 -9.85
N ALA A 113 -14.29 21.18 -9.47
CA ALA A 113 -13.08 21.99 -9.33
C ALA A 113 -12.10 21.46 -8.28
N MET A 114 -12.59 20.80 -7.23
CA MET A 114 -11.73 20.17 -6.21
C MET A 114 -11.16 18.86 -6.73
N ARG A 115 -11.89 18.14 -7.58
CA ARG A 115 -11.47 16.88 -8.19
C ARG A 115 -10.35 17.10 -9.20
N GLU A 116 -10.54 18.02 -10.15
CA GLU A 116 -9.61 18.31 -11.26
C GLU A 116 -8.25 18.78 -10.74
N THR A 117 -8.24 19.57 -9.67
CA THR A 117 -7.01 20.07 -9.01
C THR A 117 -6.42 19.09 -7.99
N GLY A 118 -6.88 17.83 -7.97
CA GLY A 118 -6.51 16.84 -6.96
C GLY A 118 -5.02 16.55 -6.87
N TRP A 119 -4.30 16.64 -7.99
CA TRP A 119 -2.85 16.42 -8.07
C TRP A 119 -2.05 17.41 -7.23
N HIS A 120 -2.51 18.66 -7.07
CA HIS A 120 -1.85 19.67 -6.24
C HIS A 120 -1.70 19.24 -4.77
N ARG A 121 -2.62 18.40 -4.27
CA ARG A 121 -2.66 17.96 -2.88
C ARG A 121 -1.73 16.78 -2.60
N LYS A 122 -0.92 16.37 -3.58
CA LYS A 122 -0.05 15.19 -3.51
C LYS A 122 1.42 15.60 -3.55
N LEU A 123 1.96 15.82 -2.34
CA LEU A 123 3.35 16.22 -2.12
C LEU A 123 4.34 15.34 -2.92
N HIS A 124 4.11 14.03 -2.99
CA HIS A 124 4.99 13.09 -3.70
C HIS A 124 5.20 13.44 -5.18
N ILE A 125 4.18 13.98 -5.87
CA ILE A 125 4.32 14.42 -7.28
C ILE A 125 5.42 15.48 -7.41
N PHE A 126 5.55 16.36 -6.42
CA PHE A 126 6.49 17.47 -6.44
C PHE A 126 7.83 17.15 -5.77
N GLY A 127 7.81 16.33 -4.72
CA GLY A 127 8.99 16.05 -3.89
C GLY A 127 9.77 14.80 -4.28
N VAL A 128 9.08 13.74 -4.70
CA VAL A 128 9.67 12.43 -5.03
C VAL A 128 8.93 11.82 -6.22
N PRO A 129 9.20 12.30 -7.46
CA PRO A 129 8.48 11.84 -8.63
C PRO A 129 8.55 10.31 -8.83
N PHE A 130 7.49 9.74 -9.38
CA PHE A 130 7.28 8.30 -9.59
C PHE A 130 7.25 7.44 -8.32
N TYR A 131 7.39 8.01 -7.11
CA TYR A 131 7.36 7.21 -5.89
C TYR A 131 6.00 6.53 -5.60
N TYR A 132 4.91 7.01 -6.20
CA TYR A 132 3.57 6.49 -5.92
C TYR A 132 3.35 5.05 -6.41
N VAL A 133 4.04 4.64 -7.49
CA VAL A 133 3.98 3.26 -8.00
C VAL A 133 4.56 2.27 -7.00
N GLU A 134 5.57 2.70 -6.23
CA GLU A 134 6.21 1.90 -5.19
C GLU A 134 5.22 1.52 -4.11
N TYR A 135 4.35 2.44 -3.68
CA TYR A 135 3.25 2.13 -2.75
C TYR A 135 2.30 1.08 -3.32
N GLY A 136 1.98 1.16 -4.62
CA GLY A 136 1.11 0.19 -5.29
C GLY A 136 1.66 -1.23 -5.28
N MET A 137 2.94 -1.36 -5.65
CA MET A 137 3.68 -2.64 -5.60
C MET A 137 3.86 -3.13 -4.17
N ALA A 138 4.18 -2.22 -3.24
CA ALA A 138 4.35 -2.52 -1.83
C ALA A 138 3.07 -3.07 -1.19
N GLN A 139 1.91 -2.48 -1.50
CA GLN A 139 0.62 -2.92 -0.99
C GLN A 139 0.32 -4.36 -1.44
N VAL A 140 0.66 -4.73 -2.68
CA VAL A 140 0.55 -6.12 -3.17
C VAL A 140 1.45 -7.06 -2.36
N GLY A 141 2.71 -6.66 -2.08
CA GLY A 141 3.60 -7.44 -1.21
C GLY A 141 3.08 -7.56 0.22
N ALA A 142 2.55 -6.48 0.79
CA ALA A 142 2.07 -6.43 2.16
C ALA A 142 0.84 -7.32 2.40
N VAL A 143 -0.11 -7.33 1.45
CA VAL A 143 -1.29 -8.21 1.55
C VAL A 143 -0.88 -9.69 1.42
N GLN A 144 0.19 -10.02 0.69
CA GLN A 144 0.75 -11.39 0.68
C GLN A 144 1.38 -11.78 2.02
N VAL A 145 2.17 -10.88 2.64
CA VAL A 145 2.75 -11.12 3.98
C VAL A 145 1.63 -11.32 5.00
N TRP A 146 0.59 -10.51 4.93
CA TRP A 146 -0.60 -10.64 5.78
C TRP A 146 -1.36 -11.94 5.53
N ARG A 147 -1.60 -12.34 4.27
CA ARG A 147 -2.20 -13.64 3.92
C ARG A 147 -1.49 -14.79 4.62
N ASN A 148 -0.16 -14.78 4.63
CA ASN A 148 0.64 -15.81 5.30
C ASN A 148 0.44 -15.77 6.83
N SER A 149 0.29 -14.57 7.40
CA SER A 149 0.09 -14.38 8.84
C SER A 149 -1.26 -14.90 9.34
N LEU A 150 -2.28 -14.93 8.47
CA LEU A 150 -3.58 -15.55 8.77
C LEU A 150 -3.50 -17.07 8.93
N VAL A 151 -2.47 -17.71 8.37
CA VAL A 151 -2.21 -19.15 8.51
C VAL A 151 -1.27 -19.42 9.69
N ASP A 152 -0.14 -18.72 9.73
CA ASP A 152 0.85 -18.81 10.81
C ASP A 152 1.50 -17.44 11.05
N GLN A 153 0.95 -16.72 12.02
CA GLN A 153 1.40 -15.40 12.42
C GLN A 153 2.89 -15.38 12.84
N ALA A 154 3.34 -16.40 13.56
CA ALA A 154 4.71 -16.44 14.08
C ALA A 154 5.73 -16.63 12.95
N THR A 155 5.43 -17.53 12.02
CA THR A 155 6.28 -17.77 10.85
C THR A 155 6.26 -16.56 9.91
N ALA A 156 5.11 -15.94 9.66
CA ALA A 156 5.02 -14.74 8.82
C ALA A 156 5.85 -13.58 9.40
N VAL A 157 5.74 -13.30 10.71
CA VAL A 157 6.56 -12.27 11.36
C VAL A 157 8.04 -12.62 11.32
N LYS A 158 8.41 -13.89 11.49
CA LYS A 158 9.81 -14.33 11.39
C LYS A 158 10.38 -14.09 9.98
N ASN A 159 9.64 -14.46 8.94
CA ASN A 159 10.04 -14.27 7.54
C ASN A 159 10.12 -12.78 7.19
N TYR A 160 9.10 -12.00 7.60
CA TYR A 160 9.10 -10.55 7.49
C TYR A 160 10.39 -9.95 8.08
N ARG A 161 10.70 -10.24 9.36
CA ARG A 161 11.91 -9.74 10.02
C ARG A 161 13.20 -10.19 9.33
N HIS A 162 13.25 -11.43 8.84
CA HIS A 162 14.38 -11.91 8.07
C HIS A 162 14.58 -11.08 6.79
N ALA A 163 13.51 -10.80 6.04
CA ALA A 163 13.62 -9.96 4.85
C ALA A 163 14.09 -8.54 5.19
N LEU A 164 13.64 -7.97 6.31
CA LEU A 164 14.11 -6.67 6.77
C LEU A 164 15.62 -6.64 7.06
N SER A 165 16.16 -7.72 7.64
CA SER A 165 17.57 -7.79 8.02
C SER A 165 18.51 -7.93 6.84
N LEU A 166 18.00 -8.26 5.66
CA LEU A 166 18.78 -8.31 4.43
C LEU A 166 19.12 -6.90 3.91
N GLY A 167 18.34 -5.87 4.24
CA GLY A 167 18.57 -4.51 3.75
C GLY A 167 18.74 -4.47 2.22
N SER A 168 19.86 -3.92 1.74
CA SER A 168 20.26 -3.89 0.33
C SER A 168 21.31 -4.94 -0.06
N THR A 169 21.36 -6.07 0.66
CA THR A 169 22.29 -7.17 0.34
C THR A 169 21.81 -8.09 -0.77
N VAL A 170 20.51 -8.05 -1.08
CA VAL A 170 19.90 -8.86 -2.14
C VAL A 170 18.97 -8.00 -3.02
N PRO A 171 18.71 -8.42 -4.28
CA PRO A 171 17.75 -7.78 -5.15
C PRO A 171 16.31 -7.78 -4.60
N LEU A 172 15.49 -6.85 -5.08
CA LEU A 172 14.10 -6.69 -4.66
C LEU A 172 13.25 -7.98 -4.74
N PRO A 173 13.31 -8.81 -5.80
CA PRO A 173 12.55 -10.06 -5.81
C PRO A 173 12.95 -11.04 -4.70
N GLU A 174 14.23 -11.05 -4.30
CA GLU A 174 14.71 -11.88 -3.20
C GLU A 174 14.25 -11.36 -1.84
N LEU A 175 14.10 -10.03 -1.67
CA LEU A 175 13.47 -9.45 -0.49
C LEU A 175 12.00 -9.87 -0.35
N PHE A 176 11.23 -9.84 -1.44
CA PHE A 176 9.85 -10.34 -1.46
C PHE A 176 9.81 -11.82 -1.09
N ALA A 177 10.64 -12.65 -1.73
CA ALA A 177 10.70 -14.08 -1.45
C ALA A 177 11.07 -14.37 0.01
N ALA A 178 12.03 -13.63 0.59
CA ALA A 178 12.41 -13.76 2.00
C ALA A 178 11.27 -13.42 2.96
N ALA A 179 10.38 -12.48 2.59
CA ALA A 179 9.17 -12.15 3.33
C ALA A 179 8.03 -13.16 3.14
N GLY A 180 8.21 -14.17 2.27
CA GLY A 180 7.17 -15.12 1.88
C GLY A 180 6.18 -14.56 0.85
N ALA A 181 6.55 -13.52 0.11
CA ALA A 181 5.78 -12.92 -0.97
C ALA A 181 6.42 -13.22 -2.34
N GLU A 182 5.61 -13.16 -3.39
CA GLU A 182 6.06 -13.21 -4.78
C GLU A 182 6.19 -11.78 -5.33
N PHE A 183 7.29 -11.50 -6.04
CA PHE A 183 7.43 -10.27 -6.81
C PHE A 183 6.65 -10.38 -8.13
N ARG A 184 5.32 -10.28 -8.00
CA ARG A 184 4.34 -10.56 -9.05
C ARG A 184 3.14 -9.63 -8.92
N PHE A 185 2.72 -9.04 -10.03
CA PHE A 185 1.70 -7.99 -10.08
C PHE A 185 0.65 -8.23 -11.19
N ASP A 186 0.36 -9.50 -11.47
CA ASP A 186 -0.62 -9.87 -12.49
C ASP A 186 -2.07 -9.86 -11.98
N GLU A 187 -3.03 -9.85 -12.90
CA GLU A 187 -4.46 -9.85 -12.57
C GLU A 187 -4.85 -11.03 -11.65
N PRO A 188 -4.40 -12.29 -11.87
CA PRO A 188 -4.69 -13.37 -10.95
C PRO A 188 -4.19 -13.11 -9.52
N MET A 189 -2.99 -12.54 -9.36
CA MET A 189 -2.48 -12.18 -8.04
C MET A 189 -3.36 -11.12 -7.37
N LEU A 190 -3.65 -10.04 -8.09
CA LEU A 190 -4.47 -8.96 -7.53
C LEU A 190 -5.88 -9.46 -7.16
N ARG A 191 -6.49 -10.30 -8.00
CA ARG A 191 -7.79 -10.93 -7.72
C ARG A 191 -7.77 -11.74 -6.43
N GLU A 192 -6.78 -12.61 -6.25
CA GLU A 192 -6.64 -13.41 -5.04
C GLU A 192 -6.53 -12.54 -3.78
N LEU A 193 -5.75 -11.45 -3.85
CA LEU A 193 -5.53 -10.55 -2.72
C LEU A 193 -6.79 -9.72 -2.41
N VAL A 194 -7.53 -9.27 -3.42
CA VAL A 194 -8.82 -8.58 -3.24
C VAL A 194 -9.84 -9.52 -2.61
N GLU A 195 -9.97 -10.75 -3.11
CA GLU A 195 -10.90 -11.75 -2.55
C GLU A 195 -10.58 -12.06 -1.06
N LEU A 196 -9.30 -12.10 -0.70
CA LEU A 196 -8.86 -12.25 0.69
C LEU A 196 -9.30 -11.08 1.57
N VAL A 197 -9.10 -9.85 1.08
CA VAL A 197 -9.46 -8.62 1.80
C VAL A 197 -10.98 -8.55 1.99
N GLU A 198 -11.75 -8.72 0.93
CA GLU A 198 -13.22 -8.71 0.96
C GLU A 198 -13.79 -9.82 1.86
N GLY A 199 -13.26 -11.04 1.75
CA GLY A 199 -13.66 -12.15 2.62
C GLY A 199 -13.36 -11.89 4.10
N THR A 200 -12.28 -11.15 4.38
CA THR A 200 -11.95 -10.76 5.76
C THR A 200 -12.88 -9.67 6.27
N ILE A 201 -13.21 -8.67 5.45
CA ILE A 201 -14.20 -7.63 5.79
C ILE A 201 -15.54 -8.28 6.15
N ALA A 202 -16.06 -9.16 5.28
CA ALA A 202 -17.34 -9.84 5.50
C ALA A 202 -17.37 -10.65 6.81
N ARG A 203 -16.24 -11.30 7.17
CA ARG A 203 -16.13 -12.00 8.46
C ARG A 203 -16.19 -11.04 9.65
N LEU A 204 -15.47 -9.92 9.58
CA LEU A 204 -15.44 -8.92 10.64
C LEU A 204 -16.81 -8.25 10.83
N GLU A 205 -17.52 -7.95 9.75
CA GLU A 205 -18.89 -7.43 9.80
C GLU A 205 -19.84 -8.43 10.48
N GLY A 206 -19.75 -9.72 10.13
CA GLY A 206 -20.53 -10.78 10.74
C GLY A 206 -20.26 -10.98 12.24
N GLU A 207 -19.03 -10.74 12.70
CA GLU A 207 -18.65 -10.79 14.12
C GLU A 207 -19.22 -9.61 14.92
N THR A 208 -19.47 -8.46 14.29
CA THR A 208 -20.06 -7.27 14.93
C THR A 208 -21.60 -7.27 14.96
N ALA A 209 -22.26 -8.15 14.21
CA ALA A 209 -23.71 -8.20 14.08
C ALA A 209 -24.42 -9.07 15.16
N VAL A 210 -23.67 -9.65 16.11
CA VAL A 210 -24.15 -10.59 17.14
C VAL A 210 -24.16 -9.98 18.54
#